data_AF-A0A7X3S6X9-F1
#
_entry.id   AF-A0A7X3S6X9-F1
#
_cell.length_a   1.000
_cell.length_b   1.000
_cell.length_c   1.000
_cell.angle_alpha   90.00
_cell.angle_beta   90.00
_cell.angle_gamma   90.00
#
_symmetry.space_group_name_H-M   'P 1'
#
loop_
_entity.id
_entity.type
_entity.pdbx_description
1 polymer ?
#
loop_
_entity_poly.entity_id
_entity_poly.type
_entity_poly.pdbx_seq_one_letter_code
_entity_poly.pdbx_strand_id
1 'polypeptide(L)'
;MGNIRKIAILLETRNRRVRRKKCPVKPGQRPQDILAMLLLTVGIAIVALDIPTSPWIHSLPHEYISFFSSFTDLGKADWMLWGTGIYCLLMLALDWEQMSRRVRMAAVASWIYCAFVFTAVASSGLIALVLKWTLGRARPKYVELFGPVDFQLFAFKLSHTSFPSGHSTTIAAFATALALIFPAWSLLIIVCGFWIACSRIMVGAHYPSDVIAGTLIGIVVTFAIARWMARRHIGFILAGGGHIRPIFGSTSAGAYLRRLVRSGFRRGEPAHTTSRSSADDATQDESGS
;
A
#
# COMPACT_ATOMS: atom_id res chain seq x y z
N MET A 1 16.57 20.72 44.45
CA MET A 1 16.59 19.31 43.97
C MET A 1 15.46 18.93 42.98
N GLY A 2 14.32 19.65 42.91
CA GLY A 2 13.17 19.24 42.06
C GLY A 2 13.37 19.32 40.53
N ASN A 3 14.15 20.28 40.03
CA ASN A 3 14.32 20.50 38.58
C ASN A 3 15.22 19.44 37.92
N ILE A 4 16.24 18.95 38.62
CA ILE A 4 17.15 17.91 38.11
C ILE A 4 16.40 16.59 37.91
N ARG A 5 15.50 16.24 38.84
CA ARG A 5 14.63 15.05 38.71
C ARG A 5 13.68 15.14 37.52
N LYS A 6 13.08 16.31 37.27
CA LYS A 6 12.20 16.55 36.11
C LYS A 6 12.98 16.43 34.78
N ILE A 7 14.18 17.00 34.71
CA ILE A 7 15.05 16.92 33.53
C ILE A 7 15.49 15.47 33.29
N ALA A 8 15.85 14.72 34.34
CA ALA A 8 16.21 13.31 34.23
C ALA A 8 15.04 12.47 33.68
N ILE A 9 13.81 12.69 34.16
CA ILE A 9 12.60 12.01 33.66
C ILE A 9 12.32 12.36 32.19
N LEU A 10 12.50 13.62 31.80
CA LEU A 10 12.35 14.06 30.40
C LEU A 10 13.41 13.42 29.48
N LEU A 11 14.66 13.36 29.92
CA LEU A 11 15.74 12.72 29.16
C LEU A 11 15.54 11.21 29.06
N GLU A 12 15.07 10.56 30.13
CA GLU A 12 14.79 9.13 30.13
C GLU A 12 13.61 8.80 29.22
N THR A 13 12.53 9.58 29.27
CA THR A 13 11.39 9.41 28.35
C THR A 13 11.78 9.68 26.89
N ARG A 14 12.64 10.68 26.63
CA ARG A 14 13.22 10.91 25.30
C ARG A 14 14.03 9.69 24.83
N ASN A 15 14.95 9.19 25.65
CA ASN A 15 15.81 8.06 25.32
C ASN A 15 15.00 6.76 25.14
N ARG A 16 13.95 6.54 25.94
CA ARG A 16 13.00 5.45 25.75
C ARG A 16 12.24 5.57 24.42
N ARG A 17 11.78 6.76 24.03
CA ARG A 17 11.13 7.00 22.72
C ARG A 17 12.10 6.76 21.55
N VAL A 18 13.35 7.19 21.68
CA VAL A 18 14.40 6.96 20.67
C VAL A 18 14.74 5.47 20.54
N ARG A 19 14.86 4.74 21.66
CA ARG A 19 15.04 3.27 21.67
C ARG A 19 13.83 2.54 21.09
N ARG A 20 12.59 2.94 21.41
CA ARG A 20 11.37 2.34 20.83
C ARG A 20 11.25 2.55 19.31
N LYS A 21 11.79 3.65 18.78
CA LYS A 21 11.85 3.91 17.33
C LYS A 21 12.90 3.05 16.60
N LYS A 22 13.91 2.54 17.31
CA LYS A 22 14.85 1.53 16.78
C LYS A 22 14.21 0.15 16.85
N CYS A 23 13.19 -0.08 16.02
CA CYS A 23 12.83 -1.46 15.68
C CYS A 23 13.86 -1.90 14.63
N PRO A 24 14.84 -2.76 14.95
CA PRO A 24 15.88 -3.15 14.01
C PRO A 24 15.22 -3.71 12.76
N VAL A 25 15.61 -3.16 11.62
CA VAL A 25 15.14 -3.62 10.30
C VAL A 25 15.61 -5.06 10.16
N LYS A 26 14.69 -5.99 9.89
CA LYS A 26 15.03 -7.41 9.73
C LYS A 26 16.09 -7.55 8.61
N PRO A 27 17.03 -8.51 8.70
CA PRO A 27 17.91 -8.86 7.57
C PRO A 27 17.05 -9.10 6.31
N GLY A 28 17.43 -8.53 5.17
CA GLY A 28 16.64 -8.55 3.93
C GLY A 28 15.71 -7.35 3.73
N GLN A 29 15.51 -6.50 4.76
CA GLN A 29 14.76 -5.25 4.65
C GLN A 29 15.66 -4.00 4.70
N ARG A 30 16.99 -4.18 4.79
CA ARG A 30 17.93 -3.06 4.76
C ARG A 30 17.98 -2.50 3.32
N PRO A 31 18.13 -1.17 3.14
CA PRO A 31 18.20 -0.57 1.80
C PRO A 31 19.26 -1.21 0.90
N GLN A 32 20.42 -1.56 1.48
CA GLN A 32 21.49 -2.26 0.77
C GLN A 32 21.10 -3.67 0.31
N ASP A 33 20.33 -4.43 1.11
CA ASP A 33 19.90 -5.79 0.78
C ASP A 33 18.86 -5.73 -0.34
N ILE A 34 17.94 -4.75 -0.27
CA ILE A 34 16.94 -4.47 -1.31
C ILE A 34 17.63 -4.08 -2.62
N LEU A 35 18.64 -3.20 -2.54
CA LEU A 35 19.41 -2.79 -3.71
C LEU A 35 20.16 -3.98 -4.33
N ALA A 36 20.81 -4.81 -3.51
CA ALA A 36 21.52 -6.00 -3.98
C ALA A 36 20.55 -6.99 -4.67
N MET A 37 19.38 -7.25 -4.08
CA MET A 37 18.36 -8.10 -4.68
C MET A 37 17.82 -7.51 -5.99
N LEU A 38 17.61 -6.20 -6.05
CA LEU A 38 17.16 -5.51 -7.25
C LEU A 38 18.20 -5.64 -8.37
N LEU A 39 19.47 -5.32 -8.09
CA LEU A 39 20.56 -5.42 -9.06
C LEU A 39 20.75 -6.85 -9.55
N LEU A 40 20.72 -7.85 -8.64
CA LEU A 40 20.85 -9.26 -8.99
C LEU A 40 19.69 -9.73 -9.88
N THR A 41 18.46 -9.43 -9.49
CA THR A 41 17.26 -9.87 -10.23
C THR A 41 17.22 -9.23 -11.62
N VAL A 42 17.52 -7.93 -11.72
CA VAL A 42 17.57 -7.22 -13.00
C VAL A 42 18.71 -7.73 -13.87
N GLY A 43 19.90 -7.95 -13.29
CA GLY A 43 21.05 -8.49 -14.02
C GLY A 43 20.78 -9.86 -14.62
N ILE A 44 20.17 -10.77 -13.84
CA ILE A 44 19.75 -12.09 -14.33
C ILE A 44 18.68 -11.95 -15.42
N ALA A 45 17.70 -11.06 -15.24
CA ALA A 45 16.64 -10.86 -16.23
C ALA A 45 17.17 -10.33 -17.57
N ILE A 46 18.17 -9.45 -17.57
CA ILE A 46 18.79 -8.94 -18.80
C ILE A 46 19.39 -10.11 -19.61
N VAL A 47 20.13 -10.99 -18.96
CA VAL A 47 20.81 -12.10 -19.65
C VAL A 47 19.82 -13.19 -20.05
N ALA A 48 18.92 -13.57 -19.15
CA ALA A 48 18.04 -14.73 -19.33
C ALA A 48 16.78 -14.44 -20.15
N LEU A 49 16.25 -13.20 -20.12
CA LEU A 49 14.96 -12.86 -20.72
C LEU A 49 15.09 -11.92 -21.91
N ASP A 50 15.93 -10.88 -21.84
CA ASP A 50 15.93 -9.87 -22.90
C ASP A 50 16.44 -10.42 -24.24
N ILE A 51 17.45 -11.29 -24.21
CA ILE A 51 18.05 -11.92 -25.39
C ILE A 51 17.05 -12.81 -26.15
N PRO A 52 16.36 -13.78 -25.51
CA PRO A 52 15.40 -14.64 -26.22
C PRO A 52 14.08 -13.93 -26.57
N THR A 53 13.69 -12.90 -25.82
CA THR A 53 12.37 -12.25 -26.01
C THR A 53 12.36 -11.31 -27.22
N SER A 54 13.52 -10.76 -27.62
CA SER A 54 13.62 -9.82 -28.74
C SER A 54 13.07 -10.37 -30.07
N PRO A 55 13.50 -11.54 -30.59
CA PRO A 55 12.97 -12.08 -31.85
C PRO A 55 11.51 -12.53 -31.76
N TRP A 56 11.06 -12.99 -30.58
CA TRP A 56 9.69 -13.49 -30.40
C TRP A 56 8.64 -12.38 -30.50
N ILE A 57 8.92 -11.21 -29.94
CA ILE A 57 8.00 -10.05 -29.99
C ILE A 57 7.70 -9.61 -31.42
N HIS A 58 8.69 -9.67 -32.32
CA HIS A 58 8.52 -9.28 -33.72
C HIS A 58 7.65 -10.26 -34.53
N SER A 59 7.41 -11.46 -34.02
CA SER A 59 6.57 -12.49 -34.66
C SER A 59 5.09 -12.40 -34.28
N LEU A 60 4.72 -11.52 -33.34
CA LEU A 60 3.33 -11.42 -32.84
C LEU A 60 2.41 -10.73 -33.88
N PRO A 61 1.20 -11.27 -34.13
CA PRO A 61 0.23 -10.62 -35.01
C PRO A 61 -0.26 -9.29 -34.43
N HIS A 62 -0.55 -8.33 -35.32
CA HIS A 62 -0.99 -6.97 -34.96
C HIS A 62 -2.26 -6.94 -34.09
N GLU A 63 -3.15 -7.92 -34.24
CA GLU A 63 -4.37 -8.05 -33.44
C GLU A 63 -4.08 -8.25 -31.95
N TYR A 64 -3.06 -9.06 -31.62
CA TYR A 64 -2.63 -9.26 -30.23
C TYR A 64 -2.05 -7.97 -29.64
N ILE A 65 -1.25 -7.24 -30.42
CA ILE A 65 -0.66 -5.97 -29.99
C ILE A 65 -1.76 -4.94 -29.68
N SER A 66 -2.80 -4.86 -30.50
CA SER A 66 -3.94 -3.96 -30.28
C SER A 66 -4.71 -4.31 -29.01
N PHE A 67 -5.01 -5.60 -28.80
CA PHE A 67 -5.68 -6.08 -27.60
C PHE A 67 -4.89 -5.74 -26.32
N PHE A 68 -3.59 -6.00 -26.30
CA PHE A 68 -2.74 -5.67 -25.15
C PHE A 68 -2.51 -4.16 -25.01
N SER A 69 -2.61 -3.37 -26.08
CA SER A 69 -2.55 -1.91 -26.01
C SER A 69 -3.73 -1.34 -25.22
N SER A 70 -4.96 -1.83 -25.44
CA SER A 70 -6.13 -1.41 -24.66
C SER A 70 -5.99 -1.74 -23.17
N PHE A 71 -5.44 -2.91 -22.84
CA PHE A 71 -5.13 -3.26 -21.43
C PHE A 71 -4.05 -2.36 -20.83
N THR A 72 -3.09 -1.94 -21.64
CA THR A 72 -2.00 -1.07 -21.21
C THR A 72 -2.50 0.34 -20.87
N ASP A 73 -3.55 0.84 -21.51
CA ASP A 73 -4.07 2.18 -21.18
C ASP A 73 -4.55 2.31 -19.73
N LEU A 74 -4.98 1.20 -19.11
CA LEU A 74 -5.36 1.15 -17.69
C LEU A 74 -4.21 1.48 -16.75
N GLY A 75 -2.95 1.28 -17.14
CA GLY A 75 -1.80 1.58 -16.27
C GLY A 75 -1.27 3.01 -16.40
N LYS A 76 -1.94 3.90 -17.12
CA LYS A 76 -1.50 5.30 -17.28
C LYS A 76 -1.56 6.03 -15.95
N ALA A 77 -0.44 6.64 -15.56
CA ALA A 77 -0.33 7.40 -14.31
C ALA A 77 -1.31 8.58 -14.24
N ASP A 78 -1.73 9.11 -15.38
CA ASP A 78 -2.55 10.32 -15.48
C ASP A 78 -3.87 10.15 -14.71
N TRP A 79 -4.72 9.20 -15.09
CA TRP A 79 -6.02 9.05 -14.43
C TRP A 79 -5.89 8.73 -12.93
N MET A 80 -4.80 8.05 -12.55
CA MET A 80 -4.52 7.68 -11.16
C MET A 80 -4.15 8.91 -10.33
N LEU A 81 -3.26 9.76 -10.85
CA LEU A 81 -2.81 10.98 -10.17
C LEU A 81 -3.86 12.08 -10.18
N TRP A 82 -4.50 12.33 -11.32
CA TRP A 82 -5.60 13.30 -11.42
C TRP A 82 -6.78 12.85 -10.55
N GLY A 83 -7.17 11.58 -10.60
CA GLY A 83 -8.28 11.06 -9.80
C GLY A 83 -8.03 11.15 -8.29
N THR A 84 -6.89 10.65 -7.82
CA THR A 84 -6.56 10.70 -6.39
C THR A 84 -6.24 12.12 -5.91
N GLY A 85 -5.61 12.95 -6.74
CA GLY A 85 -5.30 14.35 -6.43
C GLY A 85 -6.54 15.22 -6.33
N ILE A 86 -7.43 15.18 -7.32
CA ILE A 86 -8.70 15.93 -7.30
C ILE A 86 -9.54 15.50 -6.10
N TYR A 87 -9.64 14.20 -5.83
CA TYR A 87 -10.37 13.71 -4.65
C TYR A 87 -9.81 14.27 -3.34
N CYS A 88 -8.48 14.29 -3.19
CA CYS A 88 -7.83 14.87 -2.02
C CYS A 88 -8.11 16.37 -1.86
N LEU A 89 -8.14 17.13 -2.97
CA LEU A 89 -8.46 18.56 -2.97
C LEU A 89 -9.93 18.82 -2.64
N LEU A 90 -10.85 18.05 -3.23
CA LEU A 90 -12.29 18.18 -2.95
C LEU A 90 -12.59 17.90 -1.47
N MET A 91 -11.96 16.88 -0.88
CA MET A 91 -12.10 16.58 0.54
C MET A 91 -11.56 17.70 1.44
N LEU A 92 -10.52 18.42 1.02
CA LEU A 92 -10.01 19.58 1.77
C LEU A 92 -10.96 20.78 1.70
N ALA A 93 -11.74 20.90 0.63
CA ALA A 93 -12.70 21.98 0.43
C ALA A 93 -14.06 21.77 1.12
N LEU A 94 -14.31 20.59 1.70
CA LEU A 94 -15.56 20.29 2.42
C LEU A 94 -15.56 20.90 3.83
N ASP A 95 -16.72 21.38 4.27
CA ASP A 95 -16.93 21.86 5.64
C ASP A 95 -17.13 20.69 6.62
N TRP A 96 -16.02 20.27 7.23
CA TRP A 96 -15.98 19.12 8.16
C TRP A 96 -16.76 19.32 9.46
N GLU A 97 -17.15 20.56 9.77
CA GLU A 97 -17.88 20.91 10.99
C GLU A 97 -19.35 20.48 10.96
N GLN A 98 -19.94 20.45 9.77
CA GLN A 98 -21.36 20.07 9.58
C GLN A 98 -21.55 18.54 9.56
N MET A 99 -20.46 17.77 9.49
CA MET A 99 -20.52 16.32 9.39
C MET A 99 -20.68 15.63 10.74
N SER A 100 -21.55 14.62 10.80
CA SER A 100 -21.63 13.74 11.96
C SER A 100 -20.27 13.07 12.23
N ARG A 101 -19.96 12.82 13.52
CA ARG A 101 -18.66 12.25 13.94
C ARG A 101 -18.31 10.95 13.19
N ARG A 102 -19.30 10.12 12.84
CA ARG A 102 -19.08 8.87 12.10
C ARG A 102 -18.68 9.13 10.65
N VAL A 103 -19.38 10.03 9.96
CA VAL A 103 -19.09 10.41 8.57
C VAL A 103 -17.72 11.09 8.48
N ARG A 104 -17.41 12.00 9.42
CA ARG A 104 -16.10 12.64 9.50
C ARG A 104 -14.96 11.64 9.63
N MET A 105 -15.10 10.64 10.50
CA MET A 105 -14.07 9.60 10.67
C MET A 105 -13.89 8.74 9.41
N ALA A 106 -14.99 8.42 8.71
CA ALA A 106 -14.93 7.69 7.45
C ALA A 106 -14.27 8.52 6.32
N ALA A 107 -14.62 9.80 6.22
CA ALA A 107 -14.04 10.72 5.24
C ALA A 107 -12.54 10.93 5.48
N VAL A 108 -12.09 11.08 6.73
CA VAL A 108 -10.66 11.14 7.08
C VAL A 108 -9.95 9.84 6.69
N ALA A 109 -10.55 8.68 6.96
CA ALA A 109 -9.97 7.39 6.59
C ALA A 109 -9.79 7.27 5.07
N SER A 110 -10.84 7.58 4.30
CA SER A 110 -10.79 7.58 2.83
C SER A 110 -9.74 8.54 2.30
N TRP A 111 -9.68 9.76 2.84
CA TRP A 111 -8.69 10.76 2.45
C TRP A 111 -7.26 10.30 2.70
N ILE A 112 -6.97 9.69 3.85
CA ILE A 112 -5.64 9.16 4.17
C ILE A 112 -5.21 8.08 3.17
N TYR A 113 -6.12 7.16 2.81
CA TYR A 113 -5.79 6.10 1.85
C TYR A 113 -5.64 6.61 0.41
N CYS A 114 -6.48 7.56 -0.02
CA CYS A 114 -6.30 8.23 -1.30
C CYS A 114 -4.98 9.01 -1.38
N ALA A 115 -4.64 9.74 -0.32
CA ALA A 115 -3.36 10.45 -0.23
C ALA A 115 -2.16 9.48 -0.23
N PHE A 116 -2.31 8.31 0.40
CA PHE A 116 -1.30 7.25 0.35
C PHE A 116 -1.08 6.73 -1.07
N VAL A 117 -2.16 6.41 -1.80
CA VAL A 117 -2.07 5.96 -3.19
C VAL A 117 -1.43 7.02 -4.08
N PHE A 118 -1.87 8.28 -3.98
CA PHE A 118 -1.29 9.40 -4.72
C PHE A 118 0.22 9.51 -4.46
N THR A 119 0.61 9.56 -3.18
CA THR A 119 2.01 9.72 -2.78
C THR A 119 2.87 8.54 -3.24
N ALA A 120 2.35 7.31 -3.16
CA ALA A 120 3.03 6.11 -3.62
C ALA A 120 3.29 6.14 -5.12
N VAL A 121 2.26 6.43 -5.93
CA VAL A 121 2.36 6.51 -7.38
C VAL A 121 3.28 7.67 -7.79
N ALA A 122 3.06 8.87 -7.27
CA ALA A 122 3.87 10.05 -7.60
C ALA A 122 5.36 9.86 -7.24
N SER A 123 5.66 9.36 -6.04
CA SER A 123 7.05 9.16 -5.61
C SER A 123 7.75 8.09 -6.44
N SER A 124 7.07 6.98 -6.72
CA SER A 124 7.61 5.89 -7.54
C SER A 124 7.87 6.34 -9.00
N GLY A 125 6.93 7.11 -9.57
CA GLY A 125 7.06 7.70 -10.91
C GLY A 125 8.19 8.71 -11.00
N LEU A 126 8.36 9.56 -9.98
CA LEU A 126 9.47 10.50 -9.91
C LEU A 126 10.82 9.78 -9.83
N ILE A 127 10.93 8.72 -9.02
CA ILE A 127 12.15 7.89 -8.94
C ILE A 127 12.43 7.23 -10.29
N ALA A 128 11.41 6.67 -10.94
CA ALA A 128 11.57 6.09 -12.28
C ALA A 128 12.03 7.13 -13.32
N LEU A 129 11.52 8.37 -13.24
CA LEU A 129 11.92 9.46 -14.14
C LEU A 129 13.39 9.84 -13.94
N VAL A 130 13.83 9.98 -12.68
CA VAL A 130 15.22 10.28 -12.35
C VAL A 130 16.13 9.15 -12.86
N LEU A 131 15.79 7.89 -12.57
CA LEU A 131 16.57 6.74 -13.03
C LEU A 131 16.65 6.66 -14.55
N LYS A 132 15.54 6.98 -15.22
CA LYS A 132 15.45 6.99 -16.68
C LYS A 132 16.46 7.95 -17.31
N TRP A 133 16.61 9.14 -16.73
CA TRP A 133 17.53 10.15 -17.25
C TRP A 133 18.98 9.84 -16.91
N THR A 134 19.23 9.09 -15.84
CA THR A 134 20.60 8.68 -15.46
C THR A 134 21.13 7.48 -16.26
N LEU A 135 20.29 6.47 -16.54
CA LEU A 135 20.75 5.17 -17.08
C LEU A 135 20.66 5.05 -18.60
N GLY A 136 19.72 5.75 -19.26
CA GLY A 136 19.74 5.94 -20.71
C GLY A 136 19.80 4.67 -21.58
N ARG A 137 18.93 3.68 -21.35
CA ARG A 137 18.88 2.43 -22.14
C ARG A 137 18.11 2.59 -23.45
N ALA A 138 18.65 2.09 -24.56
CA ALA A 138 17.99 2.06 -25.87
C ALA A 138 16.68 1.24 -25.87
N ARG A 139 15.66 1.62 -26.66
CA ARG A 139 14.37 0.89 -26.76
C ARG A 139 14.49 -0.38 -27.59
N PRO A 140 13.63 -1.41 -27.33
CA PRO A 140 13.56 -2.61 -28.17
C PRO A 140 13.39 -2.31 -29.67
N LYS A 141 12.70 -1.21 -30.00
CA LYS A 141 12.52 -0.73 -31.39
C LYS A 141 13.82 -0.35 -32.12
N TYR A 142 14.93 -0.18 -31.41
CA TYR A 142 16.24 0.17 -31.98
C TYR A 142 17.29 -0.94 -31.77
N VAL A 143 16.87 -2.17 -31.41
CA VAL A 143 17.76 -3.33 -31.23
C VAL A 143 18.63 -3.55 -32.46
N GLU A 144 18.08 -3.40 -33.66
CA GLU A 144 18.80 -3.61 -34.92
C GLU A 144 19.87 -2.53 -35.19
N LEU A 145 19.78 -1.34 -34.58
CA LEU A 145 20.76 -0.27 -34.76
C LEU A 145 21.86 -0.25 -33.69
N PHE A 146 21.53 -0.56 -32.44
CA PHE A 146 22.44 -0.36 -31.30
C PHE A 146 22.73 -1.65 -30.50
N GLY A 147 22.02 -2.75 -30.77
CA GLY A 147 22.08 -3.98 -29.99
C GLY A 147 21.20 -3.96 -28.72
N PRO A 148 20.96 -5.12 -28.09
CA PRO A 148 20.01 -5.27 -26.97
C PRO A 148 20.49 -4.69 -25.63
N VAL A 149 21.77 -4.32 -25.52
CA VAL A 149 22.45 -3.92 -24.28
C VAL A 149 23.17 -2.56 -24.43
N ASP A 150 22.66 -1.67 -25.29
CA ASP A 150 23.23 -0.32 -25.39
C ASP A 150 22.72 0.59 -24.26
N PHE A 151 23.65 0.97 -23.38
CA PHE A 151 23.44 1.90 -22.28
C PHE A 151 24.26 3.16 -22.55
N GLN A 152 23.58 4.30 -22.68
CA GLN A 152 24.22 5.60 -22.77
C GLN A 152 23.88 6.40 -21.52
N LEU A 153 24.80 6.41 -20.56
CA LEU A 153 24.65 7.19 -19.33
C LEU A 153 24.43 8.66 -19.68
N PHE A 154 23.42 9.29 -19.06
CA PHE A 154 23.01 10.68 -19.31
C PHE A 154 22.55 11.00 -20.76
N ALA A 155 22.02 10.01 -21.48
CA ALA A 155 21.40 10.27 -22.78
C ALA A 155 20.02 10.94 -22.64
N PHE A 156 19.93 12.22 -22.97
CA PHE A 156 18.66 12.98 -23.04
C PHE A 156 17.85 12.73 -24.33
N LYS A 157 18.17 11.66 -25.09
CA LYS A 157 17.47 11.32 -26.34
C LYS A 157 16.28 10.41 -26.08
N LEU A 158 15.13 10.66 -26.71
CA LEU A 158 13.92 9.83 -26.56
C LEU A 158 14.16 8.34 -26.86
N SER A 159 15.11 8.03 -27.75
CA SER A 159 15.51 6.66 -28.10
C SER A 159 16.14 5.86 -26.95
N HIS A 160 16.72 6.54 -25.96
CA HIS A 160 17.41 5.96 -24.80
C HIS A 160 16.58 6.03 -23.49
N THR A 161 15.25 6.03 -23.61
CA THR A 161 14.34 6.15 -22.46
C THR A 161 13.55 4.88 -22.17
N SER A 162 14.21 3.72 -22.12
CA SER A 162 13.55 2.42 -21.87
C SER A 162 13.53 2.01 -20.41
N PHE A 163 14.67 2.20 -19.73
CA PHE A 163 14.90 1.68 -18.38
C PHE A 163 14.81 2.80 -17.34
N PRO A 164 14.08 2.64 -16.22
CA PRO A 164 13.08 1.61 -15.95
C PRO A 164 11.73 1.91 -16.63
N SER A 165 10.86 0.89 -16.76
CA SER A 165 9.50 1.08 -17.26
C SER A 165 8.66 1.90 -16.26
N GLY A 166 8.39 3.16 -16.59
CA GLY A 166 7.54 4.04 -15.77
C GLY A 166 6.10 3.51 -15.63
N HIS A 167 5.61 2.82 -16.66
CA HIS A 167 4.28 2.20 -16.64
C HIS A 167 4.21 1.05 -15.64
N SER A 168 5.16 0.12 -15.71
CA SER A 168 5.27 -1.01 -14.79
C SER A 168 5.50 -0.52 -13.35
N THR A 169 6.30 0.54 -13.18
CA THR A 169 6.51 1.18 -11.88
C THR A 169 5.20 1.70 -11.29
N THR A 170 4.40 2.41 -12.08
CA THR A 170 3.14 3.01 -11.65
C THR A 170 2.11 1.94 -11.28
N ILE A 171 1.93 0.93 -12.13
CA ILE A 171 1.01 -0.20 -11.86
C ILE A 171 1.42 -0.95 -10.60
N ALA A 172 2.71 -1.27 -10.46
CA ALA A 172 3.20 -1.98 -9.30
C ALA A 172 3.03 -1.17 -8.02
N ALA A 173 3.31 0.14 -8.06
CA ALA A 173 3.10 1.02 -6.91
C ALA A 173 1.63 1.05 -6.48
N PHE A 174 0.70 1.15 -7.44
CA PHE A 174 -0.74 1.18 -7.21
C PHE A 174 -1.32 -0.16 -6.75
N ALA A 175 -0.99 -1.25 -7.43
CA ALA A 175 -1.41 -2.59 -7.05
C ALA A 175 -0.91 -2.94 -5.65
N THR A 176 0.34 -2.59 -5.32
CA THR A 176 0.88 -2.76 -3.97
C THR A 176 0.12 -1.91 -2.94
N ALA A 177 -0.19 -0.65 -3.28
CA ALA A 177 -0.94 0.24 -2.38
C ALA A 177 -2.34 -0.31 -2.09
N LEU A 178 -3.05 -0.75 -3.14
CA LEU A 178 -4.37 -1.37 -3.01
C LEU A 178 -4.32 -2.69 -2.24
N ALA A 179 -3.32 -3.54 -2.48
CA ALA A 179 -3.15 -4.79 -1.75
C ALA A 179 -2.92 -4.56 -0.24
N LEU A 180 -2.27 -3.46 0.14
CA LEU A 180 -2.08 -3.06 1.54
C LEU A 180 -3.35 -2.48 2.17
N ILE A 181 -4.18 -1.79 1.40
CA ILE A 181 -5.47 -1.24 1.86
C ILE A 181 -6.51 -2.36 1.99
N PHE A 182 -6.55 -3.28 1.02
CA PHE A 182 -7.53 -4.35 0.88
C PHE A 182 -6.87 -5.74 0.94
N PRO A 183 -6.39 -6.19 2.11
CA PRO A 183 -5.62 -7.43 2.23
C PRO A 183 -6.40 -8.68 1.79
N ALA A 184 -7.73 -8.68 1.91
CA ALA A 184 -8.59 -9.78 1.47
C ALA A 184 -8.57 -10.01 -0.05
N TRP A 185 -8.32 -8.96 -0.83
CA TRP A 185 -8.29 -8.99 -2.30
C TRP A 185 -6.86 -8.89 -2.85
N SER A 186 -5.86 -8.95 -1.97
CA SER A 186 -4.46 -8.73 -2.31
C SER A 186 -3.96 -9.64 -3.43
N LEU A 187 -4.30 -10.93 -3.37
CA LEU A 187 -3.91 -11.90 -4.41
C LEU A 187 -4.47 -11.51 -5.79
N LEU A 188 -5.77 -11.19 -5.84
CA LEU A 188 -6.43 -10.78 -7.09
C LEU A 188 -5.80 -9.50 -7.64
N ILE A 189 -5.58 -8.50 -6.80
CA ILE A 189 -4.96 -7.21 -7.18
C ILE A 189 -3.54 -7.43 -7.72
N ILE A 190 -2.73 -8.26 -7.05
CA ILE A 190 -1.36 -8.54 -7.47
C ILE A 190 -1.34 -9.28 -8.82
N VAL A 191 -2.23 -10.26 -9.01
CA VAL A 191 -2.36 -10.99 -10.28
C VAL A 191 -2.77 -10.04 -11.40
N CYS A 192 -3.78 -9.19 -11.20
CA CYS A 192 -4.18 -8.19 -12.18
C CYS A 192 -3.03 -7.22 -12.50
N GLY A 193 -2.35 -6.69 -11.47
CA GLY A 193 -1.21 -5.80 -11.65
C GLY A 193 -0.05 -6.46 -12.41
N PHE A 194 0.21 -7.74 -12.18
CA PHE A 194 1.20 -8.52 -12.92
C PHE A 194 0.84 -8.60 -14.41
N TRP A 195 -0.40 -8.94 -14.76
CA TRP A 195 -0.84 -9.03 -16.15
C TRP A 195 -0.75 -7.69 -16.89
N ILE A 196 -1.13 -6.58 -16.24
CA ILE A 196 -1.02 -5.24 -16.83
C ILE A 196 0.47 -4.83 -16.96
N ALA A 197 1.34 -5.22 -16.02
CA ALA A 197 2.77 -4.97 -16.17
C ALA A 197 3.38 -5.78 -17.34
N CYS A 198 2.97 -7.04 -17.49
CA CYS A 198 3.40 -7.93 -18.57
C CYS A 198 2.89 -7.51 -19.95
N SER A 199 1.75 -6.81 -20.05
CA SER A 199 1.24 -6.31 -21.34
C SER A 199 2.27 -5.42 -22.05
N ARG A 200 3.15 -4.72 -21.31
CA ARG A 200 4.23 -3.88 -21.89
C ARG A 200 5.29 -4.69 -22.63
N ILE A 201 5.50 -5.93 -22.20
CA ILE A 201 6.39 -6.89 -22.88
C ILE A 201 5.71 -7.35 -24.17
N MET A 202 4.42 -7.71 -24.09
CA MET A 202 3.63 -8.18 -25.25
C MET A 202 3.48 -7.12 -26.35
N VAL A 203 3.37 -5.85 -25.98
CA VAL A 203 3.33 -4.71 -26.92
C VAL A 203 4.72 -4.40 -27.51
N GLY A 204 5.79 -5.03 -27.02
CA GLY A 204 7.16 -4.78 -27.50
C GLY A 204 7.71 -3.40 -27.14
N ALA A 205 7.12 -2.73 -26.16
CA ALA A 205 7.50 -1.37 -25.81
C ALA A 205 8.72 -1.30 -24.88
N HIS A 206 8.94 -2.37 -24.10
CA HIS A 206 10.01 -2.47 -23.09
C HIS A 206 10.54 -3.90 -23.02
N TYR A 207 11.79 -4.04 -22.59
CA TYR A 207 12.35 -5.35 -22.30
C TYR A 207 11.74 -5.95 -21.01
N PRO A 208 11.71 -7.28 -20.88
CA PRO A 208 11.31 -7.94 -19.63
C PRO A 208 12.04 -7.41 -18.39
N SER A 209 13.35 -7.17 -18.49
CA SER A 209 14.12 -6.59 -17.39
C SER A 209 13.70 -5.16 -17.02
N ASP A 210 13.29 -4.32 -17.98
CA ASP A 210 12.78 -2.97 -17.70
C ASP A 210 11.48 -3.03 -16.89
N VAL A 211 10.62 -4.02 -17.20
CA VAL A 211 9.35 -4.27 -16.51
C VAL A 211 9.61 -4.78 -15.10
N ILE A 212 10.51 -5.74 -14.93
CA ILE A 212 10.90 -6.27 -13.62
C ILE A 212 11.50 -5.16 -12.74
N ALA A 213 12.44 -4.38 -13.28
CA ALA A 213 13.04 -3.26 -12.56
C ALA A 213 11.99 -2.23 -12.12
N GLY A 214 11.09 -1.82 -13.03
CA GLY A 214 10.00 -0.91 -12.71
C GLY A 214 9.08 -1.46 -11.62
N THR A 215 8.66 -2.72 -11.75
CA THR A 215 7.80 -3.37 -10.76
C THR A 215 8.45 -3.41 -9.38
N LEU A 216 9.73 -3.77 -9.29
CA LEU A 216 10.47 -3.80 -8.02
C LEU A 216 10.56 -2.40 -7.39
N ILE A 217 10.87 -1.37 -8.18
CA ILE A 217 10.92 0.02 -7.70
C ILE A 217 9.55 0.43 -7.12
N GLY A 218 8.47 0.17 -7.86
CA GLY A 218 7.11 0.49 -7.42
C GLY A 218 6.76 -0.19 -6.08
N ILE A 219 7.03 -1.48 -5.96
CA ILE A 219 6.80 -2.25 -4.73
C ILE A 219 7.61 -1.67 -3.55
N VAL A 220 8.92 -1.48 -3.73
CA VAL A 220 9.82 -1.03 -2.66
C VAL A 220 9.43 0.36 -2.16
N VAL A 221 9.16 1.31 -3.07
CA VAL A 221 8.78 2.68 -2.72
C VAL A 221 7.45 2.70 -1.97
N THR A 222 6.44 1.97 -2.45
CA THR A 222 5.14 1.88 -1.79
C THR A 222 5.26 1.26 -0.39
N PHE A 223 6.02 0.17 -0.23
CA PHE A 223 6.27 -0.43 1.09
C PHE A 223 7.02 0.51 2.03
N ALA A 224 7.99 1.28 1.52
CA ALA A 224 8.73 2.26 2.33
C ALA A 224 7.79 3.36 2.86
N ILE A 225 6.90 3.89 2.02
CA ILE A 225 5.89 4.88 2.39
C ILE A 225 4.90 4.29 3.39
N ALA A 226 4.36 3.09 3.12
CA ALA A 226 3.45 2.41 4.02
C ALA A 226 4.08 2.16 5.40
N ARG A 227 5.35 1.77 5.45
CA ARG A 227 6.09 1.57 6.69
C ARG A 227 6.38 2.89 7.42
N TRP A 228 6.60 3.98 6.69
CA TRP A 228 6.75 5.33 7.25
C TRP A 228 5.43 5.84 7.86
N MET A 229 4.30 5.57 7.21
CA MET A 229 2.95 5.87 7.71
C MET A 229 2.60 5.01 8.93
N ALA A 230 2.89 3.70 8.87
CA ALA A 230 2.66 2.76 9.97
C ALA A 230 3.43 3.12 11.24
N ARG A 231 4.68 3.60 11.10
CA ARG A 231 5.49 4.10 12.23
C ARG A 231 4.93 5.37 12.88
N ARG A 232 4.09 6.12 12.17
CA ARG A 232 3.41 7.32 12.67
C ARG A 232 1.95 7.06 13.07
N HIS A 233 1.47 5.82 12.96
CA HIS A 233 0.06 5.47 13.16
C HIS A 233 -0.90 6.25 12.24
N ILE A 234 -0.45 6.58 11.02
CA ILE A 234 -1.28 7.25 10.01
C ILE A 234 -1.81 6.18 9.06
N GLY A 235 -3.11 5.88 9.09
CA GLY A 235 -3.77 4.89 8.22
C GLY A 235 -3.36 3.42 8.40
N PHE A 236 -2.13 3.15 8.84
CA PHE A 236 -1.55 1.83 9.00
C PHE A 236 -0.95 1.63 10.40
N ILE A 237 -0.85 0.37 10.82
CA ILE A 237 -0.15 -0.07 12.02
C ILE A 237 0.81 -1.21 11.71
N LEU A 238 1.90 -1.28 12.46
CA LEU A 238 2.82 -2.42 12.44
C LEU A 238 2.30 -3.48 13.43
N ALA A 239 1.80 -4.60 12.91
CA ALA A 239 1.41 -5.74 13.74
C ALA A 239 2.64 -6.50 14.26
N GLY A 240 2.46 -7.28 15.35
CA GLY A 240 3.50 -8.20 15.84
C GLY A 240 4.01 -9.09 14.70
N GLY A 241 5.32 -9.12 14.47
CA GLY A 241 5.95 -9.80 13.34
C GLY A 241 6.43 -8.89 12.19
N GLY A 242 6.02 -7.62 12.18
CA GLY A 242 6.46 -6.62 11.19
C GLY A 242 5.54 -6.47 9.98
N HIS A 243 4.37 -7.12 9.99
CA HIS A 243 3.35 -6.97 8.95
C HIS A 243 2.63 -5.62 9.07
N ILE A 244 2.35 -4.99 7.94
CA ILE A 244 1.60 -3.73 7.86
C ILE A 244 0.11 -4.07 7.76
N ARG A 245 -0.72 -3.47 8.62
CA ARG A 245 -2.18 -3.63 8.57
C ARG A 245 -2.88 -2.26 8.52
N PRO A 246 -3.97 -2.12 7.75
CA PRO A 246 -4.78 -0.90 7.74
C PRO A 246 -5.50 -0.72 9.07
N ILE A 247 -5.53 0.51 9.60
CA ILE A 247 -6.21 0.89 10.84
C ILE A 247 -7.73 0.77 10.68
N PHE A 248 -8.24 1.22 9.54
CA PHE A 248 -9.67 1.28 9.24
C PHE A 248 -10.19 0.01 8.53
N GLY A 249 -9.54 -1.15 8.76
CA GLY A 249 -9.89 -2.41 8.10
C GLY A 249 -11.29 -2.93 8.43
N SER A 250 -11.87 -3.67 7.48
CA SER A 250 -13.19 -4.34 7.56
C SER A 250 -13.37 -5.24 8.79
N THR A 251 -12.28 -5.68 9.39
CA THR A 251 -12.29 -6.48 10.62
C THR A 251 -12.86 -5.73 11.81
N SER A 252 -12.69 -4.40 11.88
CA SER A 252 -13.26 -3.56 12.95
C SER A 252 -14.76 -3.34 12.78
N ALA A 253 -15.25 -3.19 11.54
CA ALA A 253 -16.69 -3.06 11.26
C ALA A 253 -17.43 -4.38 11.54
N GLY A 254 -16.88 -5.52 11.09
CA GLY A 254 -17.43 -6.85 11.37
C GLY A 254 -17.34 -7.24 12.86
N ALA A 255 -16.27 -6.86 13.56
CA ALA A 255 -16.16 -7.08 15.01
C ALA A 255 -17.15 -6.21 15.80
N TYR A 256 -17.42 -4.97 15.35
CA TYR A 256 -18.44 -4.11 15.94
C TYR A 256 -19.86 -4.65 15.69
N LEU A 257 -20.17 -5.08 14.47
CA LEU A 257 -21.45 -5.74 14.14
C LEU A 257 -21.66 -7.01 14.97
N ARG A 258 -20.64 -7.87 15.10
CA ARG A 258 -20.71 -9.06 15.96
C ARG A 258 -20.92 -8.72 17.44
N ARG A 259 -20.34 -7.61 17.92
CA ARG A 259 -20.58 -7.10 19.29
C ARG A 259 -22.00 -6.56 19.46
N LEU A 260 -22.52 -5.82 18.48
CA LEU A 260 -23.90 -5.32 18.50
C LEU A 260 -24.91 -6.47 18.51
N VAL A 261 -24.75 -7.47 17.64
CA VAL A 261 -25.60 -8.67 17.59
C VAL A 261 -25.58 -9.42 18.92
N ARG A 262 -24.39 -9.60 19.54
CA ARG A 262 -24.27 -10.21 20.87
C ARG A 262 -24.87 -9.36 22.00
N SER A 263 -24.83 -8.03 21.89
CA SER A 263 -25.45 -7.15 22.89
C SER A 263 -26.97 -7.04 22.74
N GLY A 264 -27.51 -7.20 21.52
CA GLY A 264 -28.94 -7.26 21.26
C GLY A 264 -29.58 -8.55 21.82
N PHE A 265 -28.85 -9.67 21.78
CA PHE A 265 -29.29 -10.94 22.34
C PHE A 265 -29.36 -10.97 23.88
N ARG A 266 -28.77 -10.00 24.58
CA ARG A 266 -28.69 -9.96 26.05
C ARG A 266 -29.72 -9.03 26.71
N ARG A 267 -30.61 -8.41 25.92
CA ARG A 267 -31.73 -7.56 26.41
C ARG A 267 -33.09 -8.30 26.45
N GLY A 268 -33.09 -9.60 26.21
CA GLY A 268 -34.32 -10.42 26.15
C GLY A 268 -34.69 -11.18 27.43
N GLU A 269 -33.90 -11.16 28.50
CA GLU A 269 -34.32 -11.74 29.78
C GLU A 269 -35.02 -10.65 30.62
N PRO A 270 -36.34 -10.75 30.85
CA PRO A 270 -37.02 -9.86 31.77
C PRO A 270 -36.49 -10.11 33.19
N ALA A 271 -36.08 -9.03 33.85
CA ALA A 271 -35.80 -9.05 35.27
C ALA A 271 -37.07 -9.49 36.01
N HIS A 272 -37.06 -10.68 36.61
CA HIS A 272 -38.10 -11.11 37.52
C HIS A 272 -38.13 -10.15 38.72
N THR A 273 -39.07 -9.20 38.68
CA THR A 273 -39.57 -8.50 39.85
C THR A 273 -40.31 -9.50 40.74
N THR A 274 -39.66 -10.01 41.77
CA THR A 274 -40.36 -10.63 42.89
C THR A 274 -40.88 -9.53 43.81
N SER A 275 -42.09 -9.04 43.53
CA SER A 275 -42.92 -8.40 44.56
C SER A 275 -43.57 -9.51 45.38
N ARG A 276 -43.20 -9.63 46.66
CA ARG A 276 -44.01 -10.34 47.65
C ARG A 276 -44.66 -9.28 48.55
N SER A 277 -45.97 -9.12 48.42
CA SER A 277 -46.82 -8.46 49.40
C SER A 277 -47.86 -9.48 49.87
N SER A 278 -47.91 -9.66 51.19
CA SER A 278 -49.09 -9.90 52.05
C SER A 278 -50.06 -11.03 51.71
N ALA A 279 -50.13 -12.07 52.55
CA ALA A 279 -51.17 -12.21 53.59
C ALA A 279 -51.20 -13.64 54.17
N ASP A 280 -51.40 -13.70 55.49
CA ASP A 280 -52.05 -14.74 56.28
C ASP A 280 -51.40 -16.13 56.42
N ASP A 281 -50.75 -16.36 57.57
CA ASP A 281 -51.12 -17.53 58.41
C ASP A 281 -50.72 -17.34 59.90
N ALA A 282 -51.67 -17.74 60.75
CA ALA A 282 -51.56 -18.20 62.14
C ALA A 282 -50.93 -17.34 63.26
N THR A 283 -51.84 -16.80 64.09
CA THR A 283 -51.98 -17.02 65.55
C THR A 283 -50.95 -17.90 66.30
N GLN A 284 -50.71 -17.52 67.57
CA GLN A 284 -49.91 -18.14 68.66
C GLN A 284 -48.63 -17.32 68.93
N ASP A 285 -48.27 -16.89 70.13
CA ASP A 285 -48.68 -17.32 71.46
C ASP A 285 -48.40 -16.19 72.47
N GLU A 286 -49.20 -16.17 73.53
CA GLU A 286 -48.95 -15.38 74.73
C GLU A 286 -47.78 -15.97 75.54
N SER A 287 -47.32 -15.18 76.52
CA SER A 287 -46.61 -15.58 77.73
C SER A 287 -45.07 -15.72 77.69
N GLY A 288 -44.44 -15.12 78.72
CA GLY A 288 -43.26 -15.71 79.34
C GLY A 288 -42.00 -14.83 79.38
N SER A 289 -41.89 -14.07 80.49
CA SER A 289 -40.67 -13.65 81.21
C SER A 289 -39.63 -12.78 80.50
#